data_AF-A0A815TU87-F1
#
_entry.id   AF-A0A815TU87-F1
#
_cell.length_a   1.000
_cell.length_b   1.000
_cell.length_c   1.000
_cell.angle_alpha   90.00
_cell.angle_beta   90.00
_cell.angle_gamma   90.00
#
_symmetry.space_group_name_H-M   'P 1'
#
loop_
_entity.id
_entity.type
_entity.pdbx_description
1 polymer ?
#
loop_
_entity_poly.entity_id
_entity_poly.type
_entity_poly.pdbx_seq_one_letter_code
_entity_poly.pdbx_strand_id
1 'polypeptide(L)'
;SHDEGRGAEIDYLQRYAQDYFDNKLDFINEHRQYQRLINKYGEPLKPNKNQESKKGLCIRRDLLKVIFEFGDENEIKIEKKIPSSMTIAKLKTFVRKLFPSQLTNDIQFNLFVVIDKKHKELMSNDYQDLQFYLGNSFLNDNIDRPSTIRIETI
;
A
#
# COMPACT_ATOMS: atom_id res chain seq x y z
N SER A 1 13.13 -13.70 19.50
CA SER A 1 14.48 -13.49 18.93
C SER A 1 14.77 -14.36 17.70
N HIS A 2 13.79 -14.60 16.81
CA HIS A 2 14.00 -15.35 15.55
C HIS A 2 13.66 -14.54 14.29
N ASP A 3 12.85 -13.48 14.39
CA ASP A 3 12.44 -12.67 13.23
C ASP A 3 13.45 -11.60 12.80
N GLU A 4 14.31 -11.12 13.71
CA GLU A 4 15.32 -10.10 13.41
C GLU A 4 16.40 -10.61 12.45
N GLY A 5 16.78 -11.89 12.58
CA GLY A 5 17.75 -12.53 11.68
C GLY A 5 17.22 -12.70 10.26
N ARG A 6 15.93 -13.01 10.12
CA ARG A 6 15.28 -13.14 8.81
C ARG A 6 15.19 -11.79 8.09
N GLY A 7 14.87 -10.72 8.81
CA GLY A 7 14.86 -9.36 8.25
C GLY A 7 16.25 -8.95 7.76
N ALA A 8 17.27 -9.12 8.60
CA ALA A 8 18.65 -8.77 8.25
C ALA A 8 19.20 -9.57 7.05
N GLU A 9 18.85 -10.85 6.93
CA GLU A 9 19.23 -11.68 5.79
C GLU A 9 18.56 -11.25 4.47
N ILE A 10 17.28 -10.84 4.53
CA ILE A 10 16.54 -10.32 3.37
C ILE A 10 17.08 -8.95 2.96
N ASP A 11 17.37 -8.07 3.94
CA ASP A 11 17.96 -6.76 3.69
C ASP A 11 19.35 -6.89 3.06
N TYR A 12 20.15 -7.87 3.49
CA TYR A 12 21.44 -8.18 2.89
C TYR A 12 21.28 -8.63 1.42
N LEU A 13 20.32 -9.51 1.12
CA LEU A 13 20.03 -9.91 -0.26
C LEU A 13 19.69 -8.71 -1.15
N GLN A 14 18.80 -7.82 -0.70
CA GLN A 14 18.40 -6.65 -1.48
C GLN A 14 19.54 -5.63 -1.64
N ARG A 15 20.34 -5.44 -0.59
CA ARG A 15 21.44 -4.47 -0.59
C ARG A 15 22.48 -4.75 -1.68
N TYR A 16 22.81 -6.01 -1.91
CA TYR A 16 23.82 -6.41 -2.91
C TYR A 16 23.22 -6.96 -4.20
N ALA A 17 21.91 -6.78 -4.42
CA ALA A 17 21.24 -7.25 -5.64
C ALA A 17 21.86 -6.65 -6.91
N GLN A 18 22.18 -5.36 -6.89
CA GLN A 18 22.78 -4.65 -8.03
C GLN A 18 24.15 -5.26 -8.40
N ASP A 19 25.04 -5.38 -7.42
CA ASP A 19 26.39 -5.95 -7.61
C ASP A 19 26.32 -7.40 -8.12
N TYR A 20 25.36 -8.18 -7.60
CA TYR A 20 25.08 -9.53 -8.07
C TYR A 20 24.61 -9.57 -9.53
N PHE A 21 23.75 -8.65 -9.96
CA PHE A 21 23.27 -8.62 -11.35
C PHE A 21 24.29 -8.03 -12.33
N ASP A 22 25.14 -7.12 -11.88
CA ASP A 22 26.17 -6.50 -12.72
C ASP A 22 27.37 -7.43 -12.93
N ASN A 23 27.77 -8.20 -11.91
CA ASN A 23 28.95 -9.09 -11.97
C ASN A 23 28.72 -10.45 -11.28
N LYS A 24 27.69 -11.19 -11.69
CA LYS A 24 27.22 -12.45 -11.05
C LYS A 24 28.33 -13.46 -10.72
N LEU A 25 29.24 -13.72 -11.65
CA LEU A 25 30.28 -14.75 -11.49
C LEU A 25 31.33 -14.38 -10.44
N ASP A 26 31.86 -13.16 -10.51
CA ASP A 26 32.88 -12.69 -9.57
C ASP A 26 32.27 -12.41 -8.19
N PHE A 27 31.05 -11.87 -8.15
CA PHE A 27 30.33 -11.59 -6.93
C PHE A 27 30.01 -12.85 -6.11
N ILE A 28 29.59 -13.96 -6.74
CA ILE A 28 29.33 -15.23 -6.03
C ILE A 28 30.62 -15.81 -5.42
N ASN A 29 31.76 -15.61 -6.08
CA ASN A 29 33.06 -16.08 -5.58
C ASN A 29 33.51 -15.31 -4.33
N GLU A 30 33.25 -14.01 -4.28
CA GLU A 30 33.57 -13.14 -3.15
C GLU A 30 32.54 -13.24 -2.01
N HIS A 31 31.25 -13.44 -2.35
CA HIS A 31 30.13 -13.46 -1.41
C HIS A 31 29.47 -14.84 -1.29
N ARG A 32 30.21 -15.82 -0.76
CA ARG A 32 29.72 -17.21 -0.56
C ARG A 32 28.42 -17.31 0.24
N GLN A 33 28.18 -16.38 1.17
CA GLN A 33 26.94 -16.34 1.96
C GLN A 33 25.73 -15.95 1.10
N TYR A 34 25.93 -15.18 0.04
CA TYR A 34 24.86 -14.70 -0.84
C TYR A 34 24.21 -15.87 -1.60
N GLN A 35 25.01 -16.82 -2.10
CA GLN A 35 24.49 -18.03 -2.73
C GLN A 35 23.63 -18.87 -1.77
N ARG A 36 24.03 -18.96 -0.49
CA ARG A 36 23.26 -19.65 0.54
C ARG A 36 21.91 -18.95 0.80
N LEU A 37 21.89 -17.62 0.79
CA LEU A 37 20.69 -16.83 0.98
C LEU A 37 19.75 -16.92 -0.24
N ILE A 38 20.28 -16.92 -1.46
CA ILE A 38 19.50 -17.20 -2.68
C ILE A 38 18.84 -18.57 -2.59
N ASN A 39 19.58 -19.61 -2.19
CA ASN A 39 19.01 -20.95 -2.04
C ASN A 39 17.92 -21.02 -0.95
N LYS A 40 17.97 -20.12 0.04
CA LYS A 40 17.03 -20.07 1.18
C LYS A 40 15.78 -19.23 0.89
N TYR A 41 15.91 -18.13 0.14
CA TYR A 41 14.86 -17.12 -0.05
C TYR A 41 14.47 -16.84 -1.50
N GLY A 42 15.22 -17.36 -2.47
CA GLY A 42 15.07 -17.07 -3.90
C GLY A 42 16.03 -15.99 -4.39
N GLU A 43 16.11 -15.82 -5.71
CA GLU A 43 16.93 -14.76 -6.32
C GLU A 43 16.39 -13.37 -5.94
N PRO A 44 17.28 -12.38 -5.69
CA PRO A 44 16.87 -11.00 -5.45
C PRO A 44 16.17 -10.43 -6.68
N LEU A 45 15.30 -9.43 -6.48
CA LEU A 45 14.65 -8.73 -7.58
C LEU A 45 15.69 -7.94 -8.38
N LYS A 46 15.67 -8.07 -9.71
CA LYS A 46 16.57 -7.32 -10.58
C LYS A 46 16.33 -5.82 -10.39
N PRO A 47 17.33 -5.07 -9.92
CA PRO A 47 17.20 -3.64 -9.77
C PRO A 47 17.06 -3.01 -11.16
N ASN A 48 16.00 -2.22 -11.34
CA ASN A 48 15.81 -1.48 -12.58
C ASN A 48 16.75 -0.28 -12.55
N LYS A 49 17.56 -0.05 -13.59
CA LYS A 49 18.50 1.09 -13.71
C LYS A 49 17.87 2.48 -13.49
N ASN A 50 16.54 2.57 -13.47
CA ASN A 50 15.79 3.77 -13.09
C ASN A 50 15.68 3.99 -11.56
N GLN A 51 16.28 3.13 -10.72
CA GLN A 51 16.20 3.17 -9.26
C GLN A 51 17.38 3.87 -8.57
N GLU A 52 18.47 4.18 -9.28
CA GLU A 52 19.69 4.72 -8.67
C GLU A 52 19.64 6.22 -8.28
N SER A 53 18.58 6.95 -8.65
CA SER A 53 18.52 8.41 -8.43
C SER A 53 17.68 8.87 -7.24
N LYS A 54 17.45 8.02 -6.22
CA LYS A 54 16.85 8.48 -4.94
C LYS A 54 17.50 7.83 -3.73
N LYS A 55 18.75 8.23 -3.45
CA LYS A 55 19.34 8.17 -2.10
C LYS A 55 18.44 8.97 -1.15
N GLY A 56 17.53 8.27 -0.50
CA GLY A 56 16.60 8.80 0.48
C GLY A 56 15.29 8.04 0.42
N LEU A 57 15.18 6.96 1.20
CA LEU A 57 13.91 6.35 1.64
C LEU A 57 12.74 6.53 0.64
N CYS A 58 12.91 6.07 -0.60
CA CYS A 58 11.85 6.20 -1.58
C CYS A 58 10.90 5.02 -1.45
N ILE A 59 10.08 5.06 -0.40
CA ILE A 59 8.75 4.47 -0.45
C ILE A 59 8.17 4.95 -1.79
N ARG A 60 7.92 4.03 -2.72
CA ARG A 60 7.05 4.30 -3.86
C ARG A 60 5.66 4.56 -3.26
N ARG A 61 5.45 5.80 -2.83
CA ARG A 61 4.21 6.29 -2.23
C ARG A 61 3.27 6.56 -3.39
N ASP A 62 2.68 5.52 -3.94
CA ASP A 62 1.56 5.67 -4.86
C ASP A 62 0.39 6.21 -4.04
N LEU A 63 0.26 7.54 -4.03
CA LEU A 63 -0.82 8.24 -3.36
C LEU A 63 -2.04 8.18 -4.27
N LEU A 64 -3.07 7.48 -3.84
CA LEU A 64 -4.35 7.42 -4.51
C LEU A 64 -5.15 8.68 -4.18
N LYS A 65 -5.76 9.26 -5.21
CA LYS A 65 -6.70 10.36 -5.06
C LYS A 65 -8.08 9.77 -4.69
N VAL A 66 -8.54 10.04 -3.48
CA VAL A 66 -9.78 9.46 -2.93
C VAL A 66 -10.73 10.57 -2.48
N ILE A 67 -12.01 10.45 -2.85
CA ILE A 67 -13.11 11.28 -2.34
C ILE A 67 -13.80 10.51 -1.22
N PHE A 68 -13.84 11.08 -0.02
CA PHE A 68 -14.62 10.57 1.10
C PHE A 68 -15.98 11.25 1.11
N GLU A 69 -17.04 10.46 1.09
CA GLU A 69 -18.43 10.94 1.10
C GLU A 69 -19.16 10.40 2.33
N PHE A 70 -19.67 11.28 3.17
CA PHE A 70 -20.50 10.89 4.31
C PHE A 70 -21.97 10.76 3.87
N GLY A 71 -22.57 9.61 4.16
CA GLY A 71 -23.85 9.20 3.58
C GLY A 71 -25.11 9.81 4.22
N ASP A 72 -25.00 10.40 5.41
CA ASP A 72 -26.18 10.84 6.18
C ASP A 72 -26.36 12.36 6.15
N GLU A 73 -27.50 12.75 5.58
CA GLU A 73 -28.18 14.06 5.64
C GLU A 73 -27.53 15.29 5.02
N ASN A 74 -26.21 15.31 4.79
CA ASN A 74 -25.54 16.34 3.98
C ASN A 74 -24.35 15.68 3.30
N GLU A 75 -24.31 15.62 1.96
CA GLU A 75 -23.21 15.02 1.19
C GLU A 75 -21.89 15.81 1.39
N ILE A 76 -21.27 15.68 2.57
CA ILE A 76 -19.97 16.26 2.84
C ILE A 76 -18.96 15.39 2.10
N LYS A 77 -18.33 16.00 1.08
CA LYS A 77 -17.31 15.38 0.25
C LYS A 77 -15.96 15.99 0.57
N ILE A 78 -14.98 15.15 0.91
CA ILE A 78 -13.61 15.59 1.19
C ILE A 78 -12.64 14.79 0.33
N GLU A 79 -11.88 15.49 -0.50
CA GLU A 79 -10.84 14.89 -1.33
C GLU A 79 -9.51 14.81 -0.57
N LYS A 80 -8.87 13.64 -0.57
CA LYS A 80 -7.54 13.43 0.01
C LYS A 80 -6.69 12.51 -0.84
N LYS A 81 -5.37 12.73 -0.76
CA LYS A 81 -4.36 11.81 -1.29
C LYS A 81 -3.91 10.87 -0.18
N ILE A 82 -4.09 9.57 -0.37
CA ILE A 82 -3.79 8.54 0.64
C ILE A 82 -2.88 7.46 0.05
N PRO A 83 -1.88 6.95 0.79
CA PRO A 83 -1.07 5.83 0.32
C PRO A 83 -1.94 4.61 -0.04
N SER A 84 -1.68 4.01 -1.20
CA SER A 84 -2.33 2.76 -1.64
C SER A 84 -2.15 1.60 -0.64
N SER A 85 -1.03 1.59 0.10
CA SER A 85 -0.72 0.60 1.12
C SER A 85 -1.34 0.87 2.50
N MET A 86 -2.18 1.90 2.64
CA MET A 86 -2.87 2.15 3.91
C MET A 86 -3.89 1.04 4.20
N THR A 87 -3.76 0.39 5.36
CA THR A 87 -4.72 -0.63 5.81
C THR A 87 -6.07 -0.04 6.15
N ILE A 88 -7.13 -0.84 6.05
CA ILE A 88 -8.49 -0.36 6.33
C ILE A 88 -8.66 0.06 7.80
N ALA A 89 -7.98 -0.60 8.75
CA ALA A 89 -7.94 -0.14 10.14
C ALA A 89 -7.40 1.30 10.28
N LYS A 90 -6.29 1.60 9.60
CA LYS A 90 -5.67 2.94 9.60
C LYS A 90 -6.56 3.94 8.87
N LEU A 91 -7.20 3.52 7.80
CA LEU A 91 -8.15 4.34 7.04
C LEU A 91 -9.37 4.72 7.89
N LYS A 92 -9.97 3.79 8.65
CA LYS A 92 -11.06 4.08 9.60
C LYS A 92 -10.62 5.12 10.63
N THR A 93 -9.41 4.99 11.18
CA THR A 93 -8.85 5.97 12.12
C THR A 93 -8.67 7.35 11.47
N PHE A 94 -8.21 7.38 10.22
CA PHE A 94 -8.09 8.60 9.44
C PHE A 94 -9.46 9.25 9.16
N VAL A 95 -10.46 8.47 8.78
CA VAL A 95 -11.83 8.93 8.50
C VAL A 95 -12.47 9.56 9.75
N ARG A 96 -12.30 8.98 10.94
CA ARG A 96 -12.76 9.62 12.20
C ARG A 96 -12.17 11.01 12.40
N LYS A 97 -10.88 11.18 12.06
CA LYS A 97 -10.21 12.50 12.14
C LYS A 97 -10.66 13.46 11.05
N LEU A 98 -11.15 12.94 9.92
CA LEU A 98 -11.63 13.75 8.80
C LEU A 98 -13.03 14.31 9.05
N PHE A 99 -13.87 13.55 9.78
CA PHE A 99 -15.25 13.91 10.12
C PHE A 99 -15.49 13.89 11.64
N PRO A 100 -14.76 14.70 12.43
CA PRO A 100 -14.83 14.63 13.89
C PRO A 100 -16.20 15.03 14.46
N SER A 101 -16.97 15.85 13.73
CA SER A 101 -18.31 16.27 14.15
C SER A 101 -19.38 15.21 13.89
N GLN A 102 -19.15 14.31 12.93
CA GLN A 102 -20.09 13.26 12.52
C GLN A 102 -19.71 11.88 13.10
N LEU A 103 -18.43 11.63 13.33
CA LEU A 103 -17.89 10.34 13.76
C LEU A 103 -17.20 10.48 15.13
N THR A 104 -18.00 10.69 16.17
CA THR A 104 -17.53 10.59 17.55
C THR A 104 -17.06 9.16 17.85
N ASN A 105 -16.28 8.96 18.92
CA ASN A 105 -15.63 7.68 19.21
C ASN A 105 -16.61 6.50 19.35
N ASP A 106 -17.83 6.78 19.78
CA ASP A 106 -18.85 5.76 20.05
C ASP A 106 -19.65 5.37 18.80
N ILE A 107 -19.57 6.18 17.74
CA ILE A 107 -20.27 5.90 16.48
C ILE A 107 -19.50 4.83 15.70
N GLN A 108 -20.19 3.75 15.38
CA GLN A 108 -19.70 2.73 14.45
C GLN A 108 -20.07 3.12 13.03
N PHE A 109 -19.20 2.78 12.08
CA PHE A 109 -19.42 3.07 10.68
C PHE A 109 -18.72 2.04 9.80
N ASN A 110 -19.26 1.89 8.60
CA ASN A 110 -18.71 1.08 7.54
C ASN A 110 -18.12 1.99 6.43
N LEU A 111 -17.12 1.45 5.76
CA LEU A 111 -16.51 2.06 4.58
C LEU A 111 -16.88 1.22 3.36
N PHE A 112 -17.33 1.89 2.31
CA PHE A 112 -17.68 1.25 1.05
C PHE A 112 -16.90 1.89 -0.09
N VAL A 113 -16.29 1.09 -0.96
CA VAL A 113 -15.85 1.60 -2.26
C VAL A 113 -17.07 1.70 -3.17
N VAL A 114 -17.25 2.85 -3.82
CA VAL A 114 -18.31 3.05 -4.81
C VAL A 114 -17.76 2.64 -6.17
N ILE A 115 -18.38 1.61 -6.77
CA ILE A 115 -17.99 1.08 -8.09
C ILE A 115 -18.75 1.84 -9.18
N ASP A 116 -20.06 1.98 -9.00
CA ASP A 116 -20.93 2.78 -9.86
C ASP A 116 -22.14 3.34 -9.06
N LYS A 117 -23.13 3.92 -9.76
CA LYS A 117 -24.31 4.54 -9.14
C LYS A 117 -25.19 3.58 -8.32
N LYS A 118 -25.10 2.27 -8.57
CA LYS A 118 -25.94 1.22 -7.95
C LYS A 118 -25.12 0.21 -7.16
N HIS A 119 -23.82 0.11 -7.42
CA HIS A 119 -22.95 -0.88 -6.80
C HIS A 119 -21.89 -0.23 -5.91
N LYS A 120 -21.82 -0.71 -4.67
CA LYS A 120 -20.78 -0.41 -3.70
C LYS A 120 -20.34 -1.71 -3.02
N GLU A 121 -19.06 -1.80 -2.67
CA GLU A 121 -18.49 -2.96 -1.99
C GLU A 121 -18.00 -2.59 -0.60
N LEU A 122 -18.35 -3.41 0.40
CA LEU A 122 -17.95 -3.20 1.79
C LEU A 122 -16.47 -3.52 2.00
N MET A 123 -15.74 -2.59 2.58
CA MET A 123 -14.35 -2.76 2.98
C MET A 123 -14.27 -3.46 4.35
N SER A 124 -14.56 -4.75 4.37
CA SER A 124 -14.79 -5.52 5.61
C SER A 124 -13.52 -5.99 6.33
N ASN A 125 -12.42 -6.18 5.60
CA ASN A 125 -11.18 -6.70 6.17
C ASN A 125 -10.21 -5.57 6.55
N ASP A 126 -10.03 -5.38 7.86
CA ASP A 126 -9.20 -4.35 8.48
C ASP A 126 -7.69 -4.50 8.22
N TYR A 127 -7.23 -5.70 7.85
CA TYR A 127 -5.84 -6.01 7.54
C TYR A 127 -5.50 -5.84 6.06
N GLN A 128 -6.50 -5.78 5.18
CA GLN A 128 -6.29 -5.47 3.77
C GLN A 128 -5.95 -4.00 3.60
N ASP A 129 -5.25 -3.68 2.51
CA ASP A 129 -4.93 -2.31 2.14
C ASP A 129 -5.92 -1.73 1.13
N LEU A 130 -5.80 -0.42 0.90
CA LEU A 130 -6.61 0.29 -0.10
C LEU A 130 -6.41 -0.28 -1.51
N GLN A 131 -5.21 -0.75 -1.84
CA GLN A 131 -4.92 -1.31 -3.15
C GLN A 131 -5.74 -2.58 -3.42
N PHE A 132 -6.01 -3.41 -2.42
CA PHE A 132 -6.87 -4.59 -2.56
C PHE A 132 -8.28 -4.22 -3.08
N TYR A 133 -8.90 -3.19 -2.52
CA TYR A 133 -10.28 -2.79 -2.87
C TYR A 133 -10.34 -1.87 -4.09
N LEU A 134 -9.36 -0.98 -4.26
CA LEU A 134 -9.37 0.02 -5.31
C LEU A 134 -8.63 -0.44 -6.58
N GLY A 135 -7.73 -1.42 -6.48
CA GLY A 135 -6.89 -1.92 -7.57
C GLY A 135 -7.67 -2.43 -8.78
N ASN A 136 -8.84 -3.03 -8.55
CA ASN A 136 -9.73 -3.49 -9.63
C ASN A 136 -10.46 -2.33 -10.32
N SER A 137 -10.68 -1.21 -9.63
CA SER A 137 -11.32 -0.01 -10.18
C SER A 137 -10.38 0.83 -11.06
N PHE A 138 -9.05 0.68 -10.90
CA PHE A 138 -8.04 1.37 -11.71
C PHE A 138 -7.76 0.71 -13.07
N LEU A 139 -8.29 -0.49 -13.32
CA LEU A 139 -8.14 -1.17 -14.62
C LEU A 139 -9.06 -0.59 -15.72
N ASN A 140 -9.96 0.34 -15.38
CA ASN A 140 -10.82 1.03 -16.34
C ASN A 140 -10.25 2.43 -16.69
N ASP A 141 -9.31 2.48 -17.65
CA ASP A 141 -8.98 3.55 -18.61
C ASP A 141 -8.97 5.05 -18.21
N ASN A 142 -9.06 5.42 -16.94
CA ASN A 142 -8.99 6.83 -16.51
C ASN A 142 -8.21 6.96 -15.20
N ILE A 143 -6.88 6.99 -15.34
CA ILE A 143 -5.89 7.19 -14.28
C ILE A 143 -6.14 8.50 -13.49
N ASP A 144 -6.91 9.44 -14.05
CA ASP A 144 -7.21 10.74 -13.43
C ASP A 144 -8.52 10.82 -12.64
N ARG A 145 -9.36 9.76 -12.64
CA ARG A 145 -10.62 9.79 -11.86
C ARG A 145 -10.38 9.35 -10.42
N PRO A 146 -10.71 10.19 -9.42
CA PRO A 146 -10.58 9.79 -8.03
C PRO A 146 -11.56 8.67 -7.69
N SER A 147 -11.12 7.71 -6.86
CA SER A 147 -12.02 6.70 -6.31
C SER A 147 -12.87 7.31 -5.20
N THR A 148 -14.13 6.86 -5.08
CA THR A 148 -15.02 7.34 -4.01
C THR A 148 -15.15 6.28 -2.92
N ILE A 149 -14.94 6.68 -1.67
CA ILE A 149 -15.22 5.89 -0.49
C ILE A 149 -16.39 6.52 0.24
N ARG A 150 -17.49 5.77 0.36
CA ARG A 150 -18.68 6.18 1.09
C ARG A 150 -18.62 5.69 2.53
N ILE A 151 -18.99 6.56 3.45
CA ILE A 151 -19.01 6.32 4.89
C ILE A 151 -20.46 6.28 5.33
N GLU A 152 -20.85 5.18 5.97
CA GLU A 152 -22.22 4.99 6.46
C GLU A 152 -22.17 4.55 7.91
N THR A 153 -22.93 5.23 8.76
CA THR A 153 -23.03 4.89 10.19
C THR A 153 -23.84 3.60 10.37
N ILE A 154 -23.61 2.90 11.48
CA ILE A 154 -24.31 1.65 11.86
C ILE A 154 -25.25 1.93 13.03
#